data_AF-A0A653DA80-F1
#
_entry.id   AF-A0A653DA80-F1
#
_cell.length_a   1.000
_cell.length_b   1.000
_cell.length_c   1.000
_cell.angle_alpha   90.00
_cell.angle_beta   90.00
_cell.angle_gamma   90.00
#
_symmetry.space_group_name_H-M   'P 1'
#
loop_
_entity.id
_entity.type
_entity.pdbx_description
1 polymer ?
#
loop_
_entity_poly.entity_id
_entity_poly.type
_entity_poly.pdbx_seq_one_letter_code
_entity_poly.pdbx_strand_id
1 'polypeptide(L)'
;MSKRRRTSSITSKSQEDDSLDSLEASTSSGPTMRKRKRHQDPVELIQQLYDMVRNHKKKDGSLLCDTFIRIPKRRQEPGYYDVVSNPIDLLKVQQKLRTDEYENVDELQSDIELLVNNTKSFYKRTSQEHKDASELWELFISTKNNSTTAAIKNFSS
;
A
#
# COMPACT_ATOMS: atom_id res chain seq x y z
N MET A 1 -20.83 -46.80 -29.61
CA MET A 1 -21.41 -46.98 -30.97
C MET A 1 -22.60 -46.03 -31.13
N SER A 2 -22.98 -45.68 -32.37
CA SER A 2 -24.10 -44.78 -32.76
C SER A 2 -23.99 -43.31 -32.29
N LYS A 3 -23.66 -42.28 -33.08
CA LYS A 3 -24.10 -41.79 -34.43
C LYS A 3 -25.47 -41.09 -34.46
N ARG A 4 -25.48 -39.76 -34.69
CA ARG A 4 -26.35 -38.93 -35.57
C ARG A 4 -26.13 -37.42 -35.30
N ARG A 5 -26.42 -36.46 -36.20
CA ARG A 5 -25.93 -36.21 -37.59
C ARG A 5 -26.44 -34.84 -38.09
N ARG A 6 -25.53 -33.93 -38.52
CA ARG A 6 -25.79 -32.76 -39.42
C ARG A 6 -26.73 -31.65 -38.82
N THR A 7 -26.85 -30.42 -39.33
CA THR A 7 -26.51 -29.81 -40.65
C THR A 7 -25.92 -28.39 -40.52
N SER A 8 -25.09 -28.00 -41.49
CA SER A 8 -24.63 -26.62 -41.75
C SER A 8 -25.56 -25.90 -42.75
N SER A 9 -25.75 -24.59 -42.60
CA SER A 9 -26.28 -23.70 -43.64
C SER A 9 -25.49 -22.39 -43.69
N ILE A 10 -25.23 -21.91 -44.91
CA ILE A 10 -24.37 -20.76 -45.26
C ILE A 10 -25.22 -19.65 -45.90
N THR A 11 -24.94 -18.37 -45.62
CA THR A 11 -25.45 -17.22 -46.40
C THR A 11 -24.49 -16.02 -46.41
N SER A 12 -24.40 -15.30 -47.54
CA SER A 12 -23.59 -14.09 -47.80
C SER A 12 -24.45 -13.06 -48.57
N LYS A 13 -24.03 -11.83 -48.97
CA LYS A 13 -22.74 -11.11 -49.12
C LYS A 13 -23.01 -9.57 -49.03
N SER A 14 -21.93 -8.76 -48.93
CA SER A 14 -21.77 -7.34 -49.43
C SER A 14 -21.39 -6.35 -48.30
N GLN A 15 -20.29 -5.57 -48.31
CA GLN A 15 -19.72 -4.59 -49.28
C GLN A 15 -20.53 -3.27 -49.34
N GLU A 16 -20.04 -2.13 -48.79
CA GLU A 16 -19.30 -1.00 -49.47
C GLU A 16 -20.27 0.05 -50.11
N ASP A 17 -20.05 1.38 -50.14
CA ASP A 17 -18.89 2.25 -49.78
C ASP A 17 -19.35 3.67 -49.28
N ASP A 18 -18.64 4.78 -49.61
CA ASP A 18 -18.90 6.24 -49.39
C ASP A 18 -18.62 6.83 -47.97
N SER A 19 -17.93 7.98 -47.78
CA SER A 19 -17.30 8.95 -48.72
C SER A 19 -16.16 9.76 -48.05
N LEU A 20 -15.26 10.37 -48.85
CA LEU A 20 -14.13 11.22 -48.41
C LEU A 20 -14.17 12.62 -49.06
N ASP A 21 -14.25 13.70 -48.26
CA ASP A 21 -13.73 15.07 -48.47
C ASP A 21 -14.02 15.90 -47.17
N SER A 22 -13.38 16.99 -46.76
CA SER A 22 -12.36 17.88 -47.35
C SER A 22 -11.47 18.51 -46.24
N LEU A 23 -10.55 19.42 -46.59
CA LEU A 23 -9.38 19.80 -45.79
C LEU A 23 -9.50 21.11 -44.95
N GLU A 24 -8.61 21.22 -43.95
CA GLU A 24 -7.89 22.44 -43.48
C GLU A 24 -8.67 23.72 -43.09
N ALA A 25 -8.63 24.09 -41.80
CA ALA A 25 -8.26 25.44 -41.35
C ALA A 25 -7.93 25.48 -39.84
N SER A 26 -6.79 26.08 -39.48
CA SER A 26 -6.35 26.23 -38.09
C SER A 26 -7.00 27.44 -37.38
N THR A 27 -7.57 27.23 -36.19
CA THR A 27 -7.74 28.32 -35.19
C THR A 27 -7.26 27.87 -33.80
N SER A 28 -6.47 28.72 -33.18
CA SER A 28 -5.81 28.45 -31.90
C SER A 28 -6.76 28.51 -30.71
N SER A 29 -6.86 27.42 -29.94
CA SER A 29 -7.13 27.42 -28.48
C SER A 29 -6.90 26.02 -27.93
N GLY A 30 -5.80 25.81 -27.19
CA GLY A 30 -5.29 24.47 -26.91
C GLY A 30 -6.00 23.73 -25.76
N PRO A 31 -6.01 22.38 -25.79
CA PRO A 31 -6.26 21.59 -24.59
C PRO A 31 -4.99 21.60 -23.75
N THR A 32 -5.00 22.27 -22.60
CA THR A 32 -3.97 22.01 -21.59
C THR A 32 -4.11 20.55 -21.17
N MET A 33 -3.15 19.70 -21.56
CA MET A 33 -3.03 18.35 -21.01
C MET A 33 -2.75 18.48 -19.52
N ARG A 34 -3.83 18.52 -18.73
CA ARG A 34 -3.80 18.26 -17.28
C ARG A 34 -3.36 16.82 -17.12
N LYS A 35 -2.03 16.63 -17.15
CA LYS A 35 -1.30 15.38 -16.91
C LYS A 35 -1.87 14.83 -15.61
N ARG A 36 -2.78 13.86 -15.72
CA ARG A 36 -3.51 13.32 -14.56
C ARG A 36 -2.42 12.86 -13.60
N LYS A 37 -2.35 13.46 -12.41
CA LYS A 37 -1.50 12.94 -11.34
C LYS A 37 -1.83 11.46 -11.25
N ARG A 38 -0.83 10.59 -11.41
CA ARG A 38 -1.01 9.18 -11.09
C ARG A 38 -1.23 9.14 -9.59
N HIS A 39 -2.50 9.24 -9.18
CA HIS A 39 -2.91 8.78 -7.87
C HIS A 39 -2.56 7.30 -7.86
N GLN A 40 -1.58 6.96 -7.04
CA GLN A 40 -1.33 5.58 -6.69
C GLN A 40 -2.59 5.06 -5.99
N ASP A 41 -2.98 3.82 -6.28
CA ASP A 41 -4.12 3.20 -5.63
C ASP A 41 -3.87 3.18 -4.11
N PRO A 42 -4.80 3.65 -3.26
CA PRO A 42 -4.66 3.55 -1.81
C PRO A 42 -4.29 2.14 -1.34
N VAL A 43 -4.87 1.10 -1.95
CA VAL A 43 -4.60 -0.31 -1.60
C VAL A 43 -3.15 -0.70 -1.94
N GLU A 44 -2.66 -0.32 -3.12
CA GLU A 44 -1.26 -0.53 -3.50
C GLU A 44 -0.29 0.19 -2.55
N LEU A 45 -0.64 1.40 -2.11
CA LEU A 45 0.21 2.19 -1.20
C LEU A 45 0.21 1.61 0.22
N ILE A 46 -0.94 1.15 0.74
CA ILE A 46 -1.04 0.41 2.00
C ILE A 46 -0.15 -0.85 1.95
N GLN A 47 -0.27 -1.65 0.89
CA GLN A 47 0.53 -2.86 0.71
C GLN A 47 2.03 -2.56 0.63
N GLN A 48 2.45 -1.55 -0.14
CA GLN A 48 3.85 -1.14 -0.23
C GLN A 48 4.43 -0.67 1.11
N LEU A 49 3.66 0.08 1.89
CA LEU A 49 4.09 0.53 3.22
C LEU A 49 4.25 -0.65 4.19
N TYR A 50 3.31 -1.60 4.17
CA TYR A 50 3.42 -2.81 4.97
C TYR A 50 4.61 -3.69 4.56
N ASP A 51 4.83 -3.91 3.26
CA ASP A 51 5.96 -4.71 2.76
C ASP A 51 7.31 -4.04 3.06
N MET A 52 7.37 -2.71 3.03
CA MET A 52 8.55 -1.96 3.48
C MET A 52 8.85 -2.26 4.96
N VAL A 53 7.86 -2.13 5.85
CA VAL A 53 8.00 -2.43 7.29
C VAL A 53 8.47 -3.87 7.50
N ARG A 54 7.85 -4.81 6.76
CA ARG A 54 8.08 -6.26 6.92
C ARG A 54 9.45 -6.71 6.43
N ASN A 55 10.05 -6.02 5.45
CA ASN A 55 11.30 -6.44 4.80
C ASN A 55 12.51 -5.55 5.12
N HIS A 56 12.37 -4.49 5.92
CA HIS A 56 13.49 -3.63 6.33
C HIS A 56 14.51 -4.37 7.19
N LYS A 57 15.78 -4.33 6.79
CA LYS A 57 16.90 -4.97 7.50
C LYS A 57 17.70 -3.94 8.28
N LYS A 58 18.00 -4.26 9.54
CA LYS A 58 18.93 -3.52 10.40
C LYS A 58 20.38 -3.78 9.95
N LYS A 59 21.32 -2.99 10.48
CA LYS A 59 22.76 -3.04 10.15
C LYS A 59 23.43 -4.38 10.46
N ASP A 60 22.85 -5.15 11.38
CA ASP A 60 23.28 -6.51 11.75
C ASP A 60 22.70 -7.61 10.85
N GLY A 61 21.83 -7.25 9.90
CA GLY A 61 21.16 -8.18 8.98
C GLY A 61 19.84 -8.77 9.49
N SER A 62 19.46 -8.53 10.75
CA SER A 62 18.15 -8.90 11.30
C SER A 62 17.03 -8.01 10.74
N LEU A 63 15.76 -8.41 10.85
CA LEU A 63 14.65 -7.58 10.38
C LEU A 63 14.24 -6.60 11.49
N LEU A 64 13.96 -5.36 11.11
CA LEU A 64 13.43 -4.37 12.04
C LEU A 64 12.06 -4.79 12.59
N CYS A 65 11.28 -5.53 11.79
CA CYS A 65 9.96 -6.02 12.17
C CYS A 65 9.99 -7.11 13.26
N ASP A 66 11.11 -7.81 13.48
CA ASP A 66 11.22 -8.94 14.41
C ASP A 66 10.80 -8.56 15.85
N THR A 67 11.16 -7.35 16.27
CA THR A 67 10.81 -6.71 17.55
C THR A 67 9.29 -6.53 17.76
N PHE A 68 8.50 -6.52 16.68
CA PHE A 68 7.07 -6.18 16.69
C PHE A 68 6.15 -7.33 16.24
N ILE A 69 6.68 -8.52 15.95
CA ILE A 69 5.87 -9.65 15.46
C ILE A 69 4.84 -10.09 16.51
N ARG A 70 5.19 -10.09 17.80
CA ARG A 70 4.29 -10.42 18.91
C ARG A 70 4.59 -9.57 20.13
N ILE A 71 3.56 -8.96 20.70
CA ILE A 71 3.62 -8.38 22.04
C ILE A 71 3.84 -9.45 23.13
N PRO A 72 4.40 -9.07 24.29
CA PRO A 72 4.54 -9.98 25.42
C PRO A 72 3.20 -10.60 25.84
N LYS A 73 3.19 -11.89 26.20
CA LYS A 73 1.96 -12.53 26.69
C LYS A 73 1.63 -12.01 28.09
N ARG A 74 0.38 -11.60 28.33
CA ARG A 74 -0.12 -11.13 29.65
C ARG A 74 0.19 -12.03 30.86
N ARG A 75 0.38 -13.34 30.66
CA ARG A 75 0.77 -14.29 31.73
C ARG A 75 2.28 -14.30 32.03
N GLN A 76 3.11 -13.86 31.08
CA GLN A 76 4.57 -13.82 31.18
C GLN A 76 5.06 -12.43 31.61
N GLU A 77 4.42 -11.38 31.10
CA GLU A 77 4.76 -9.99 31.38
C GLU A 77 3.47 -9.19 31.65
N PRO A 78 2.85 -9.34 32.84
CA PRO A 78 1.60 -8.66 33.18
C PRO A 78 1.75 -7.13 33.18
N GLY A 79 2.90 -6.61 33.63
CA GLY A 79 3.17 -5.17 33.69
C GLY A 79 3.13 -4.44 32.34
N TYR A 80 3.24 -5.16 31.22
CA TYR A 80 2.99 -4.58 29.89
C TYR A 80 1.55 -4.05 29.78
N TYR A 81 0.58 -4.79 30.31
CA TYR A 81 -0.85 -4.50 30.22
C TYR A 81 -1.34 -3.51 31.30
N ASP A 82 -0.49 -3.19 32.27
CA ASP A 82 -0.72 -2.08 33.22
C ASP A 82 -0.33 -0.73 32.61
N VAL A 83 0.54 -0.73 31.59
CA VAL A 83 1.04 0.47 30.86
C VAL A 83 0.34 0.65 29.51
N VAL A 84 0.05 -0.45 28.80
CA VAL A 84 -0.48 -0.44 27.43
C VAL A 84 -1.96 -0.82 27.42
N SER A 85 -2.83 0.18 27.27
CA SER A 85 -4.30 0.01 27.25
C SER A 85 -4.83 -0.70 26.01
N ASN A 86 -4.23 -0.44 24.84
CA ASN A 86 -4.69 -0.94 23.53
C ASN A 86 -3.56 -1.73 22.83
N PRO A 87 -3.29 -2.99 23.21
CA PRO A 87 -2.20 -3.77 22.63
C PRO A 87 -2.44 -4.11 21.16
N ILE A 88 -1.38 -4.00 20.35
CA ILE A 88 -1.37 -4.37 18.92
C ILE A 88 0.01 -4.93 18.56
N ASP A 89 0.07 -5.85 17.59
CA ASP A 89 1.29 -6.41 17.02
C ASP A 89 1.20 -6.50 15.48
N LEU A 90 2.33 -6.79 14.81
CA LEU A 90 2.34 -6.91 13.34
C LEU A 90 1.55 -8.10 12.81
N LEU A 91 1.17 -9.08 13.64
CA LEU A 91 0.26 -10.15 13.22
C LEU A 91 -1.19 -9.63 13.13
N LYS A 92 -1.64 -8.78 14.06
CA LYS A 92 -2.95 -8.12 13.94
C LYS A 92 -2.97 -7.13 12.78
N VAL A 93 -1.91 -6.35 12.56
CA VAL A 93 -1.80 -5.48 11.36
C VAL A 93 -1.84 -6.30 10.07
N GLN A 94 -1.10 -7.42 10.01
CA GLN A 94 -1.14 -8.33 8.86
C GLN A 94 -2.52 -8.95 8.64
N GLN A 95 -3.24 -9.27 9.72
CA GLN A 95 -4.60 -9.79 9.63
C GLN A 95 -5.51 -8.74 9.00
N LYS A 96 -5.54 -7.52 9.55
CA LYS A 96 -6.34 -6.40 9.05
C LYS A 96 -6.11 -6.11 7.57
N LEU A 97 -4.84 -6.15 7.15
CA LEU A 97 -4.46 -5.98 5.74
C LEU A 97 -5.02 -7.08 4.83
N ARG A 98 -5.09 -8.33 5.30
CA ARG A 98 -5.63 -9.47 4.53
C ARG A 98 -7.15 -9.57 4.54
N THR A 99 -7.82 -8.87 5.44
CA THR A 99 -9.28 -8.81 5.56
C THR A 99 -9.86 -7.52 5.00
N ASP A 100 -9.05 -6.72 4.29
CA ASP A 100 -9.39 -5.41 3.74
C ASP A 100 -9.98 -4.44 4.80
N GLU A 101 -9.54 -4.56 6.07
CA GLU A 101 -9.92 -3.67 7.20
C GLU A 101 -9.20 -2.30 7.17
N TYR A 102 -8.59 -1.93 6.05
CA TYR A 102 -7.92 -0.63 5.84
C TYR A 102 -8.46 0.02 4.56
N GLU A 103 -9.35 1.00 4.70
CA GLU A 103 -9.92 1.75 3.58
C GLU A 103 -8.93 2.79 3.01
N ASN A 104 -7.97 3.21 3.84
CA ASN A 104 -7.02 4.27 3.51
C ASN A 104 -5.69 4.13 4.29
N VAL A 105 -4.69 4.91 3.86
CA VAL A 105 -3.32 4.89 4.41
C VAL A 105 -3.25 5.45 5.84
N ASP A 106 -4.23 6.26 6.26
CA ASP A 106 -4.24 6.88 7.59
C ASP A 106 -4.68 5.89 8.68
N GLU A 107 -5.53 4.91 8.35
CA GLU A 107 -5.86 3.80 9.23
C GLU A 107 -4.67 2.85 9.45
N LEU A 108 -3.92 2.51 8.40
CA LEU A 108 -2.66 1.77 8.54
C LEU A 108 -1.65 2.57 9.38
N GLN A 109 -1.51 3.88 9.12
CA GLN A 109 -0.65 4.75 9.94
C GLN A 109 -1.06 4.71 11.41
N SER A 110 -2.36 4.79 11.71
CA SER A 110 -2.86 4.82 13.09
C SER A 110 -2.50 3.56 13.87
N ASP A 111 -2.57 2.38 13.24
CA ASP A 111 -2.16 1.12 13.87
C ASP A 111 -0.63 1.00 14.02
N ILE A 112 0.15 1.49 13.05
CA ILE A 112 1.63 1.53 13.14
C ILE A 112 2.09 2.54 14.20
N GLU A 113 1.41 3.68 14.32
CA GLU A 113 1.65 4.68 15.36
C GLU A 113 1.31 4.13 16.76
N LEU A 114 0.18 3.42 16.89
CA LEU A 114 -0.20 2.73 18.13
C LEU A 114 0.85 1.68 18.53
N LEU A 115 1.31 0.85 17.58
CA LEU A 115 2.37 -0.15 17.78
C LEU A 115 3.67 0.48 18.30
N VAL A 116 4.09 1.59 17.68
CA VAL A 116 5.29 2.35 18.08
C VAL A 116 5.10 2.99 19.46
N ASN A 117 3.96 3.64 19.72
CA ASN A 117 3.69 4.35 20.97
C ASN A 117 3.54 3.39 22.15
N ASN A 118 2.90 2.23 21.96
CA ASN A 118 2.84 1.17 22.97
C ASN A 118 4.25 0.68 23.35
N THR A 119 5.08 0.39 22.34
CA THR A 119 6.47 -0.03 22.54
C THR A 119 7.26 1.04 23.32
N LYS A 120 7.16 2.31 22.92
CA LYS A 120 7.90 3.42 23.55
C LYS A 120 7.37 3.80 24.94
N SER A 121 6.12 3.47 25.26
CA SER A 121 5.54 3.69 26.59
C SER A 121 6.04 2.67 27.61
N PHE A 122 6.22 1.41 27.19
CA PHE A 122 6.68 0.33 28.07
C PHE A 122 8.21 0.23 28.15
N TYR A 123 8.91 0.27 27.02
CA TYR A 123 10.37 0.06 26.96
C TYR A 123 11.14 1.38 27.15
N LYS A 124 12.27 1.32 27.87
CA LYS A 124 13.13 2.48 28.15
C LYS A 124 13.82 2.98 26.88
N ARG A 125 14.01 4.29 26.74
CA ARG A 125 14.74 4.94 25.60
C ARG A 125 16.11 4.36 25.28
N THR A 126 16.78 3.72 26.24
CA THR A 126 18.10 3.09 26.07
C THR A 126 18.03 1.66 25.54
N SER A 127 16.87 1.01 25.59
CA SER A 127 16.65 -0.37 25.14
C SER A 127 16.72 -0.49 23.61
N GLN A 128 16.72 -1.72 23.08
CA GLN A 128 16.71 -1.91 21.62
C GLN A 128 15.31 -1.71 21.05
N GLU A 129 14.28 -2.15 21.77
CA GLU A 129 12.87 -2.08 21.40
C GLU A 129 12.41 -0.64 21.19
N HIS A 130 12.79 0.29 22.07
CA HIS A 130 12.47 1.70 21.88
C HIS A 130 13.25 2.32 20.70
N LYS A 131 14.49 1.89 20.42
CA LYS A 131 15.27 2.38 19.27
C LYS A 131 14.66 1.90 17.96
N ASP A 132 14.37 0.61 17.87
CA ASP A 132 13.67 -0.01 16.75
C ASP A 132 12.31 0.66 16.51
N ALA A 133 11.59 1.07 17.57
CA ALA A 133 10.31 1.76 17.43
C ALA A 133 10.44 3.19 16.89
N SER A 134 11.50 3.91 17.24
CA SER A 134 11.80 5.21 16.62
C SER A 134 12.21 5.04 15.15
N GLU A 135 13.09 4.08 14.85
CA GLU A 135 13.56 3.78 13.49
C GLU A 135 12.39 3.37 12.57
N LEU A 136 11.48 2.52 13.06
CA LEU A 136 10.27 2.10 12.34
C LEU A 136 9.37 3.29 11.99
N TRP A 137 9.18 4.23 12.92
CA TRP A 137 8.34 5.40 12.69
C TRP A 137 8.94 6.38 11.67
N GLU A 138 10.22 6.70 11.82
CA GLU A 138 10.95 7.56 10.89
C GLU A 138 10.94 6.98 9.47
N LEU A 139 11.17 5.67 9.35
CA LEU A 139 11.12 4.92 8.11
C LEU A 139 9.70 4.93 7.49
N PHE A 140 8.66 4.64 8.28
CA PHE A 140 7.27 4.64 7.79
C PHE A 140 6.83 6.00 7.26
N ILE A 141 7.06 7.07 8.03
CA ILE A 141 6.71 8.43 7.63
C ILE A 141 7.54 8.90 6.44
N SER A 142 8.84 8.58 6.40
CA SER A 142 9.71 8.86 5.25
C SER A 142 9.19 8.18 3.98
N THR A 143 8.84 6.88 4.03
CA THR A 143 8.29 6.16 2.88
C THR A 143 6.93 6.72 2.45
N LYS A 144 5.99 6.95 3.38
CA LYS A 144 4.67 7.54 3.08
C LYS A 144 4.79 8.91 2.40
N ASN A 145 5.67 9.77 2.93
CA ASN A 145 5.94 11.09 2.38
C ASN A 145 6.64 11.01 1.03
N ASN A 146 7.54 10.05 0.82
CA ASN A 146 8.21 9.86 -0.46
C ASN A 146 7.26 9.32 -1.54
N SER A 147 6.33 8.40 -1.22
CA SER A 147 5.32 7.93 -2.19
C SER A 147 4.33 9.03 -2.58
N THR A 148 3.93 9.90 -1.64
CA THR A 148 3.13 11.10 -1.94
C THR A 148 3.92 12.20 -2.67
N THR A 149 5.21 12.37 -2.37
CA THR A 149 6.08 13.40 -3.00
C THR A 149 6.71 12.96 -4.33
N ALA A 150 6.76 11.66 -4.62
CA ALA A 150 7.14 11.14 -5.94
C ALA A 150 6.16 11.59 -7.04
N ALA A 151 4.91 11.90 -6.68
CA ALA A 151 3.95 12.56 -7.55
C ALA A 151 4.27 14.05 -7.86
N ILE A 152 5.25 14.65 -7.17
CA ILE A 152 5.62 16.07 -7.26
C ILE A 152 6.97 16.26 -7.97
N LYS A 153 7.96 15.38 -7.75
CA LYS A 153 9.34 15.57 -8.27
C LYS A 153 9.52 15.41 -9.79
N ASN A 154 8.55 14.87 -10.52
CA ASN A 154 8.59 14.71 -11.99
C ASN A 154 8.16 15.96 -12.79
N PHE A 155 8.38 17.16 -12.24
CA PHE A 155 8.02 18.45 -12.84
C PHE A 155 9.10 19.54 -12.71
N SER A 156 10.33 19.18 -12.32
CA SER A 156 11.45 20.12 -12.22
C SER A 156 12.74 19.54 -12.82
N SER A 157 12.73 19.34 -14.13
CA SER A 157 13.88 19.25 -15.04
C SER A 157 13.38 19.56 -16.45
#